data_AF-A0A7H8KVL0-F1
#
_entry.id   AF-A0A7H8KVL0-F1
#
_cell.length_a   1.000
_cell.length_b   1.000
_cell.length_c   1.000
_cell.angle_alpha   90.00
_cell.angle_beta   90.00
_cell.angle_gamma   90.00
#
_symmetry.space_group_name_H-M   'P 1'
#
loop_
_entity.id
_entity.type
_entity.pdbx_description
1 polymer ?
#
loop_
_entity_poly.entity_id
_entity_poly.type
_entity_poly.pdbx_seq_one_letter_code
_entity_poly.pdbx_strand_id
1 'polypeptide(L)'
;MSARRSNAPTRSRNTTPDKDKFQAQKEINWSPKSVPTFGHTFKLHGAGKKRTTGLTGRAATEGKEQGQWLDENATAQISKQRWDPGNPETRIIDIPPGVGQVIKPGGSIVPVTRALIVPNRATKIYRSGYPISENFDGDMDAI
;
A
#
# COMPACT_ATOMS: atom_id res chain seq x y z
N MET A 1 75.62 7.51 -27.12
CA MET A 1 74.28 8.07 -27.39
C MET A 1 73.25 7.04 -26.95
N SER A 2 72.70 7.17 -25.74
CA SER A 2 71.81 6.16 -25.14
C SER A 2 70.44 6.79 -24.88
N ALA A 3 69.44 6.38 -25.65
CA ALA A 3 68.07 6.88 -25.54
C ALA A 3 67.36 6.18 -24.37
N ARG A 4 66.91 6.97 -23.40
CA ARG A 4 66.03 6.56 -22.31
C ARG A 4 64.67 6.17 -22.89
N ARG A 5 64.20 4.94 -22.67
CA ARG A 5 62.78 4.58 -22.81
C ARG A 5 62.15 4.57 -21.41
N SER A 6 61.34 5.57 -21.13
CA SER A 6 60.47 5.63 -19.96
C SER A 6 59.21 4.79 -20.20
N ASN A 7 58.98 3.78 -19.36
CA ASN A 7 57.67 3.15 -19.19
C ASN A 7 56.73 4.15 -18.51
N ALA A 8 55.68 4.59 -19.20
CA ALA A 8 54.59 5.35 -18.61
C ALA A 8 53.44 4.38 -18.23
N PRO A 9 52.83 4.51 -17.03
CA PRO A 9 51.67 3.71 -16.67
C PRO A 9 50.43 4.21 -17.43
N THR A 10 49.71 3.27 -18.05
CA THR A 10 48.40 3.49 -18.66
C THR A 10 47.40 3.95 -17.60
N ARG A 11 47.09 5.25 -17.61
CA ARG A 11 46.01 5.85 -16.82
C ARG A 11 44.68 5.37 -17.41
N SER A 12 44.07 4.37 -16.77
CA SER A 12 42.71 3.93 -17.08
C SER A 12 41.76 5.13 -16.98
N ARG A 13 41.17 5.52 -18.12
CA ARG A 13 40.11 6.53 -18.15
C ARG A 13 38.83 5.83 -17.71
N ASN A 14 38.37 6.13 -16.50
CA ASN A 14 37.02 5.85 -16.06
C ASN A 14 36.04 6.66 -16.93
N THR A 15 35.59 6.08 -18.03
CA THR A 15 34.45 6.58 -18.81
C THR A 15 33.19 5.88 -18.34
N THR A 16 32.33 6.69 -17.69
CA THR A 16 30.87 6.60 -17.63
C THR A 16 30.27 5.33 -17.04
N PRO A 17 29.63 5.37 -15.86
CA PRO A 17 28.76 4.27 -15.45
C PRO A 17 27.57 4.21 -16.43
N ASP A 18 27.35 3.02 -16.99
CA ASP A 18 26.20 2.64 -17.80
C ASP A 18 24.91 3.23 -17.22
N LYS A 19 24.22 4.06 -18.01
CA LYS A 19 22.97 4.72 -17.59
C LYS A 19 21.77 3.77 -17.45
N ASP A 20 21.96 2.47 -17.70
CA ASP A 20 20.86 1.49 -17.81
C ASP A 20 20.84 0.38 -16.75
N LYS A 21 21.69 0.41 -15.70
CA LYS A 21 21.73 -0.70 -14.72
C LYS A 21 21.64 -0.36 -13.24
N PHE A 22 21.10 0.81 -12.90
CA PHE A 22 20.57 1.04 -11.56
C PHE A 22 19.13 1.53 -11.67
N GLN A 23 18.21 0.60 -11.94
CA GLN A 23 16.86 0.72 -11.38
C GLN A 23 17.05 0.72 -9.86
N ALA A 24 17.29 1.89 -9.29
CA ALA A 24 17.28 2.08 -7.86
C ALA A 24 15.91 1.57 -7.40
N GLN A 25 15.89 0.43 -6.71
CA GLN A 25 14.71 0.00 -5.98
C GLN A 25 14.44 1.14 -5.00
N LYS A 26 13.53 2.04 -5.38
CA LYS A 26 13.12 3.14 -4.52
C LYS A 26 12.57 2.50 -3.26
N GLU A 27 13.28 2.66 -2.15
CA GLU A 27 12.85 2.14 -0.86
C GLU A 27 11.40 2.55 -0.62
N ILE A 28 10.54 1.56 -0.37
CA ILE A 28 9.11 1.80 -0.25
C ILE A 28 8.87 2.62 1.01
N ASN A 29 8.22 3.78 0.86
CA ASN A 29 7.88 4.64 1.97
C ASN A 29 6.65 4.11 2.71
N TRP A 30 6.84 3.42 3.82
CA TRP A 30 5.76 2.86 4.64
C TRP A 30 5.08 3.88 5.58
N SER A 31 5.34 5.18 5.44
CA SER A 31 4.58 6.21 6.17
C SER A 31 3.11 6.21 5.71
N PRO A 32 2.12 6.23 6.63
CA PRO A 32 0.70 6.27 6.25
C PRO A 32 0.31 7.46 5.35
N LYS A 33 1.13 8.51 5.33
CA LYS A 33 0.94 9.68 4.46
C LYS A 33 1.33 9.41 2.99
N SER A 34 1.97 8.29 2.69
CA SER A 34 2.46 7.94 1.36
C SER A 34 1.33 7.41 0.46
N VAL A 35 0.70 8.31 -0.30
CA VAL A 35 -0.25 7.92 -1.36
C VAL A 35 0.38 6.96 -2.38
N PRO A 36 1.64 7.11 -2.82
CA PRO A 36 2.26 6.13 -3.72
C PRO A 36 2.33 4.70 -3.17
N THR A 37 2.39 4.55 -1.84
CA THR A 37 2.47 3.25 -1.17
C THR A 37 1.08 2.68 -0.91
N PHE A 38 0.17 3.50 -0.40
CA PHE A 38 -1.11 3.05 0.15
C PHE A 38 -2.31 3.32 -0.76
N GLY A 39 -2.11 4.04 -1.86
CA GLY A 39 -3.18 4.44 -2.77
C GLY A 39 -4.35 5.09 -2.03
N HIS A 40 -5.51 4.47 -2.12
CA HIS A 40 -6.75 4.95 -1.51
C HIS A 40 -7.01 4.48 -0.07
N THR A 41 -6.16 3.63 0.51
CA THR A 41 -6.33 3.04 1.85
C THR A 41 -6.67 4.10 2.91
N PHE A 42 -5.79 5.07 3.16
CA PHE A 42 -6.05 6.09 4.18
C PHE A 42 -6.85 7.28 3.65
N LYS A 43 -6.73 7.58 2.35
CA LYS A 43 -7.48 8.67 1.73
C LYS A 43 -8.98 8.39 1.67
N LEU A 44 -9.43 7.14 1.57
CA LEU A 44 -10.86 6.80 1.53
C LEU A 44 -11.30 6.10 2.81
N HIS A 45 -10.49 5.19 3.33
CA HIS A 45 -10.84 4.32 4.46
C HIS A 45 -10.06 4.63 5.74
N GLY A 46 -9.36 5.77 5.81
CA GLY A 46 -8.53 6.13 6.96
C GLY A 46 -9.32 6.55 8.21
N ALA A 47 -8.57 6.96 9.23
CA ALA A 47 -9.10 7.26 10.54
C ALA A 47 -9.79 8.63 10.62
N GLY A 48 -10.54 8.83 11.71
CA GLY A 48 -11.04 10.14 12.13
C GLY A 48 -12.47 10.46 11.68
N LYS A 49 -13.07 11.41 12.41
CA LYS A 49 -14.50 11.76 12.32
C LYS A 49 -14.95 12.14 10.90
N LYS A 50 -14.13 12.91 10.17
CA LYS A 50 -14.43 13.30 8.78
C LYS A 50 -14.59 12.07 7.87
N ARG A 51 -13.76 11.05 8.07
CA ARG A 51 -13.85 9.79 7.32
C ARG A 51 -15.07 9.00 7.73
N THR A 52 -15.32 8.89 9.03
CA THR A 52 -16.53 8.26 9.57
C THR A 52 -17.79 8.86 8.95
N THR A 53 -17.96 10.19 8.99
CA THR A 53 -19.13 10.86 8.38
C THR A 53 -19.26 10.58 6.88
N GLY A 54 -18.16 10.68 6.13
CA GLY A 54 -18.18 10.41 4.69
C GLY A 54 -18.51 8.96 4.35
N LEU A 55 -17.99 8.00 5.12
CA LEU A 55 -18.25 6.58 4.94
C LEU A 55 -19.67 6.21 5.38
N THR A 56 -20.21 6.83 6.43
CA THR A 56 -21.63 6.70 6.80
C THR A 56 -22.54 7.14 5.67
N GLY A 57 -22.26 8.29 5.04
CA GLY A 57 -23.01 8.76 3.88
C GLY A 57 -22.95 7.78 2.71
N ARG A 58 -21.75 7.30 2.35
CA ARG A 58 -21.59 6.30 1.28
C ARG A 58 -22.31 5.00 1.59
N ALA A 59 -22.22 4.51 2.82
CA ALA A 59 -22.88 3.27 3.22
C ALA A 59 -24.39 3.38 3.05
N ALA A 60 -24.97 4.51 3.45
CA ALA A 60 -26.40 4.79 3.28
C ALA A 60 -26.80 4.91 1.80
N THR A 61 -26.00 5.62 0.98
CA THR A 61 -26.32 5.84 -0.45
C THR A 61 -26.12 4.60 -1.31
N GLU A 62 -25.05 3.84 -1.08
CA GLU A 62 -24.69 2.67 -1.90
C GLU A 62 -25.40 1.40 -1.43
N GLY A 63 -26.02 1.41 -0.24
CA GLY A 63 -26.64 0.22 0.36
C GLY A 63 -25.63 -0.88 0.72
N LYS A 64 -24.34 -0.55 0.77
CA LYS A 64 -23.23 -1.47 1.07
C LYS A 64 -22.44 -0.99 2.27
N GLU A 65 -21.88 -1.92 3.04
CA GLU A 65 -21.01 -1.54 4.15
C GLU A 65 -19.72 -0.89 3.67
N GLN A 66 -19.15 -0.02 4.50
CA GLN A 66 -17.93 0.72 4.20
C GLN A 66 -16.88 0.49 5.28
N GLY A 67 -15.70 0.01 4.89
CA GLY A 67 -14.59 -0.22 5.81
C GLY A 67 -13.90 1.07 6.25
N GLN A 68 -13.54 1.14 7.53
CA GLN A 68 -12.77 2.22 8.12
C GLN A 68 -11.64 1.69 9.03
N TRP A 69 -10.40 2.08 8.74
CA TRP A 69 -9.24 1.93 9.61
C TRP A 69 -9.29 2.95 10.74
N LEU A 70 -8.97 2.51 11.96
CA LEU A 70 -8.96 3.34 13.17
C LEU A 70 -7.55 3.78 13.57
N ASP A 71 -6.54 2.99 13.21
CA ASP A 71 -5.13 3.30 13.42
C ASP A 71 -4.33 3.13 12.12
N GLU A 72 -3.97 4.26 11.51
CA GLU A 72 -3.25 4.28 10.24
C GLU A 72 -1.80 3.79 10.38
N ASN A 73 -1.16 4.00 11.54
CA ASN A 73 0.20 3.51 11.79
C ASN A 73 0.21 1.99 11.93
N ALA A 74 -0.71 1.43 12.72
CA ALA A 74 -0.85 -0.02 12.84
C ALA A 74 -1.16 -0.66 11.48
N THR A 75 -2.09 -0.06 10.73
CA THR A 75 -2.44 -0.51 9.38
C THR A 75 -1.25 -0.49 8.43
N ALA A 76 -0.42 0.55 8.47
CA ALA A 76 0.78 0.64 7.65
C ALA A 76 1.81 -0.45 8.00
N GLN A 77 1.99 -0.79 9.28
CA GLN A 77 2.85 -1.89 9.69
C GLN A 77 2.31 -3.25 9.25
N ILE A 78 1.01 -3.49 9.41
CA ILE A 78 0.36 -4.72 8.92
C ILE A 78 0.54 -4.83 7.41
N SER A 79 0.31 -3.74 6.67
CA SER A 79 0.47 -3.70 5.21
C SER A 79 1.91 -3.98 4.80
N LYS A 80 2.90 -3.48 5.56
CA LYS A 80 4.31 -3.80 5.33
C LYS A 80 4.60 -5.28 5.55
N GLN A 81 4.07 -5.87 6.62
CA GLN A 81 4.25 -7.29 6.95
C GLN A 81 3.56 -8.24 5.97
N ARG A 82 2.42 -7.82 5.40
CA ARG A 82 1.62 -8.59 4.43
C ARG A 82 1.95 -8.27 2.97
N TRP A 83 2.95 -7.42 2.74
CA TRP A 83 3.37 -7.06 1.40
C TRP A 83 4.03 -8.26 0.73
N ASP A 84 3.43 -8.66 -0.39
CA ASP A 84 3.89 -9.74 -1.23
C ASP A 84 3.84 -9.27 -2.68
N PRO A 85 4.97 -8.83 -3.25
CA PRO A 85 5.03 -8.37 -4.64
C PRO A 85 4.88 -9.51 -5.65
N GLY A 86 5.01 -10.77 -5.23
CA GLY A 86 4.80 -11.95 -6.05
C GLY A 86 3.32 -12.31 -6.25
N ASN A 87 2.44 -11.82 -5.37
CA ASN A 87 1.01 -12.05 -5.43
C ASN A 87 0.24 -10.76 -5.78
N PRO A 88 -0.16 -10.59 -7.06
CA PRO A 88 -0.90 -9.41 -7.52
C PRO A 88 -2.40 -9.47 -7.22
N GLU A 89 -2.90 -10.55 -6.64
CA GLU A 89 -4.33 -10.75 -6.41
C GLU A 89 -4.80 -10.08 -5.12
N THR A 90 -6.06 -9.63 -5.17
CA THR A 90 -6.80 -9.16 -4.02
C THR A 90 -6.94 -10.29 -3.01
N ARG A 91 -6.70 -9.99 -1.73
CA ARG A 91 -6.72 -11.00 -0.68
C ARG A 91 -7.27 -10.46 0.62
N ILE A 92 -7.90 -11.35 1.39
CA ILE A 92 -8.34 -11.08 2.74
C ILE A 92 -7.18 -11.40 3.71
N ILE A 93 -6.99 -10.52 4.69
CA ILE A 93 -6.04 -10.72 5.78
C ILE A 93 -6.74 -10.54 7.13
N ASP A 94 -6.22 -11.24 8.13
CA ASP A 94 -6.58 -10.97 9.52
C ASP A 94 -5.90 -9.69 10.02
N ILE A 95 -6.64 -8.90 10.79
CA ILE A 95 -6.17 -7.70 11.46
C ILE A 95 -6.48 -7.77 12.96
N PRO A 96 -5.65 -7.17 13.82
CA PRO A 96 -5.90 -7.15 15.26
C PRO A 96 -7.23 -6.46 15.61
N PRO A 97 -7.92 -6.90 16.68
CA PRO A 97 -9.09 -6.19 17.20
C PRO A 97 -8.80 -4.70 17.46
N GLY A 98 -9.76 -3.84 17.15
CA GLY A 98 -9.65 -2.39 17.37
C GLY A 98 -8.90 -1.63 16.27
N VAL A 99 -8.34 -2.31 15.26
CA VAL A 99 -7.65 -1.65 14.13
C VAL A 99 -8.63 -1.25 13.02
N GLY A 100 -9.72 -1.98 12.85
CA GLY A 100 -10.70 -1.76 11.80
C GLY A 100 -12.15 -1.88 12.27
N GLN A 101 -13.03 -1.21 11.54
CA GLN A 101 -14.48 -1.30 11.69
C GLN A 101 -15.16 -1.21 10.32
N VAL A 102 -16.41 -1.66 10.25
CA VAL A 102 -17.30 -1.40 9.11
C VAL A 102 -18.46 -0.52 9.55
N ILE A 103 -18.90 0.34 8.63
CA ILE A 103 -20.08 1.18 8.80
C ILE A 103 -21.17 0.61 7.88
N LYS A 104 -22.27 0.13 8.47
CA LYS A 104 -23.40 -0.46 7.75
C LYS A 104 -24.29 0.63 7.13
N PRO A 105 -25.14 0.29 6.13
CA PRO A 105 -26.06 1.25 5.51
C PRO A 105 -26.99 1.98 6.49
N GLY A 106 -27.42 1.31 7.57
CA GLY A 106 -28.21 1.90 8.65
C GLY A 106 -27.42 2.79 9.62
N GLY A 107 -26.13 3.04 9.36
CA GLY A 107 -25.25 3.88 10.18
C GLY A 107 -24.63 3.18 11.41
N SER A 108 -24.98 1.92 11.67
CA SER A 108 -24.34 1.15 12.74
C SER A 108 -22.88 0.86 12.42
N ILE A 109 -22.04 0.96 13.45
CA ILE A 109 -20.60 0.71 13.37
C ILE A 109 -20.30 -0.62 14.05
N VAL A 110 -19.58 -1.50 13.36
CA VAL A 110 -19.23 -2.84 13.85
C VAL A 110 -17.71 -3.01 13.78
N PRO A 111 -17.02 -3.29 14.90
CA PRO A 111 -15.59 -3.61 14.86
C PRO A 111 -15.37 -4.92 14.10
N VAL A 112 -14.25 -5.02 13.37
CA VAL A 112 -13.93 -6.20 12.57
C VAL A 112 -12.47 -6.61 12.72
N THR A 113 -12.20 -7.88 12.43
CA THR A 113 -10.87 -8.50 12.51
C THR A 113 -10.35 -8.97 11.16
N ARG A 114 -10.98 -8.54 10.06
CA ARG A 114 -10.54 -8.85 8.70
C ARG A 114 -10.49 -7.60 7.83
N ALA A 115 -9.62 -7.64 6.83
CA ALA A 115 -9.51 -6.60 5.83
C ALA A 115 -9.20 -7.16 4.45
N LEU A 116 -9.68 -6.46 3.43
CA LEU A 116 -9.28 -6.67 2.04
C LEU A 116 -8.05 -5.82 1.75
N ILE A 117 -7.03 -6.41 1.14
CA ILE A 117 -5.90 -5.68 0.55
C ILE A 117 -5.91 -5.86 -0.96
N VAL A 118 -5.75 -4.75 -1.66
CA VAL A 118 -5.86 -4.68 -3.13
C VAL A 118 -4.51 -4.23 -3.68
N PRO A 119 -3.67 -5.16 -4.18
CA PRO A 119 -2.42 -4.79 -4.80
C PRO A 119 -2.62 -3.99 -6.10
N ASN A 120 -1.65 -3.15 -6.45
CA ASN A 120 -1.58 -2.55 -7.76
C ASN A 120 -0.76 -3.46 -8.69
N ARG A 121 -1.36 -3.97 -9.77
CA ARG A 121 -0.71 -4.93 -10.67
C ARG A 121 0.54 -4.38 -11.38
N ALA A 122 0.60 -3.06 -11.63
CA ALA A 122 1.71 -2.41 -12.29
C ALA A 122 2.84 -2.06 -11.32
N THR A 123 2.53 -1.48 -10.16
CA THR A 123 3.56 -1.04 -9.19
C THR A 123 3.95 -2.11 -8.17
N LYS A 124 3.17 -3.20 -8.05
CA LYS A 124 3.33 -4.28 -7.06
C LYS A 124 3.25 -3.84 -5.59
N ILE A 125 2.71 -2.65 -5.32
CA ILE A 125 2.40 -2.16 -3.96
C ILE A 125 0.87 -2.18 -3.77
N TYR A 126 0.26 -1.23 -3.08
CA TYR A 126 -1.16 -1.20 -2.80
C TYR A 126 -1.87 -0.14 -3.64
N ARG A 127 -2.99 -0.55 -4.23
CA ARG A 127 -3.98 0.35 -4.84
C ARG A 127 -4.97 0.84 -3.78
N SER A 128 -5.41 -0.07 -2.90
CA SER A 128 -6.31 0.23 -1.79
C SER A 128 -6.23 -0.89 -0.73
N GLY A 129 -6.92 -0.69 0.37
CA GLY A 129 -7.17 -1.69 1.39
C GLY A 129 -8.16 -1.16 2.41
N TYR A 130 -9.07 -2.00 2.89
CA TYR A 130 -10.12 -1.59 3.81
C TYR A 130 -10.63 -2.75 4.68
N PRO A 131 -11.06 -2.48 5.92
CA PRO A 131 -11.69 -3.48 6.77
C PRO A 131 -13.00 -3.99 6.19
N ILE A 132 -13.32 -5.27 6.43
CA ILE A 132 -14.51 -5.94 5.91
C ILE A 132 -15.19 -6.75 7.02
N SER A 133 -16.51 -6.97 6.91
CA SER A 133 -17.22 -7.84 7.85
C SER A 133 -16.93 -9.33 7.62
N GLU A 134 -17.36 -10.16 8.56
CA GLU A 134 -17.29 -11.62 8.45
C GLU A 134 -18.13 -12.17 7.28
N ASN A 135 -19.22 -11.46 6.95
CA ASN A 135 -20.15 -11.82 5.87
C ASN A 135 -19.92 -10.96 4.61
N PHE A 136 -18.66 -10.60 4.34
CA PHE A 136 -18.33 -9.83 3.15
C PHE A 136 -18.59 -10.67 1.89
N ASP A 137 -19.75 -10.49 1.29
CA ASP A 137 -20.19 -11.15 0.05
C ASP A 137 -19.69 -10.43 -1.22
N GLY A 138 -18.66 -9.58 -1.09
CA GLY A 138 -18.22 -8.70 -2.17
C GLY A 138 -17.70 -9.49 -3.38
N ASP A 139 -18.27 -9.19 -4.56
CA ASP A 139 -17.69 -9.52 -5.87
C ASP A 139 -16.24 -9.02 -5.89
N MET A 140 -15.29 -9.96 -5.83
CA MET A 140 -13.85 -9.68 -5.86
C MET A 140 -13.40 -9.02 -7.18
N ASP A 141 -14.29 -8.93 -8.16
CA ASP A 141 -14.06 -8.42 -9.51
C ASP A 141 -14.45 -6.94 -9.72
N ALA A 142 -15.05 -6.28 -8.71
CA ALA A 142 -15.61 -4.92 -8.88
C ALA A 142 -14.68 -3.75 -8.47
N ILE A 143 -13.39 -3.99 -8.20
CA ILE A 143 -12.44 -2.95 -7.75
C ILE A 143 -11.59 -2.45 -8.90
#